data_AF-A0A356BB77-F1
#
_entry.id   AF-A0A356BB77-F1
#
_cell.length_a   1.000
_cell.length_b   1.000
_cell.length_c   1.000
_cell.angle_alpha   90.00
_cell.angle_beta   90.00
_cell.angle_gamma   90.00
#
_symmetry.space_group_name_H-M   'P 1'
#
loop_
_entity.id
_entity.type
_entity.pdbx_description
1 polymer ?
#
loop_
_entity_poly.entity_id
_entity_poly.type
_entity_poly.pdbx_seq_one_letter_code
_entity_poly.pdbx_strand_id
1 'polypeptide(L)'
;LGNDKDTRWMSMSVAKSVTATLIGAAIQDGAIKNIDDQIVNYLPRFKNTAYDGVTVRQLLQMRSGVAWNETYTDPASDRRRMLDAQINQQPGAILDLMASLPRAAEPGSVWNYSTGETQVAGALVQAATGKPVAEYLSEKIWAKLGMQADASWWLESPGGLEIGGSGLSATMRDYGRFGLFLLHDGIVNQQRVLPQGWLDAASSAQRINGKKVEYGYMLWPLHGRSYAAEGIFGQYVFVDPDKQLVVVMLSAQAKPLNRAPLDEHRFLRALSAYFPDSSHK
;
A
#
# COMPACT_ATOMS: atom_id res chain seq x y z
N LEU A 1 9.85 -20.72 -13.83
CA LEU A 1 10.37 -19.90 -12.72
C LEU A 1 10.87 -20.73 -11.54
N GLY A 2 10.47 -22.01 -11.38
CA GLY A 2 11.04 -22.86 -10.33
C GLY A 2 10.58 -22.51 -8.91
N ASN A 3 9.58 -21.64 -8.77
CA ASN A 3 9.04 -21.23 -7.48
C ASN A 3 8.44 -22.43 -6.75
N ASP A 4 8.67 -22.48 -5.45
CA ASP A 4 8.10 -23.44 -4.52
C ASP A 4 7.41 -22.71 -3.35
N LYS A 5 7.05 -23.50 -2.34
CA LYS A 5 6.30 -23.02 -1.18
C LYS A 5 7.12 -22.10 -0.25
N ASP A 6 8.44 -22.12 -0.37
CA ASP A 6 9.39 -21.38 0.49
C ASP A 6 9.99 -20.17 -0.27
N THR A 7 9.69 -20.05 -1.57
CA THR A 7 10.12 -18.94 -2.41
C THR A 7 9.53 -17.62 -1.94
N ARG A 8 10.39 -16.62 -1.72
CA ARG A 8 9.99 -15.23 -1.51
C ARG A 8 9.74 -14.56 -2.86
N TRP A 9 8.60 -13.93 -3.02
CA TRP A 9 8.20 -13.26 -4.26
C TRP A 9 7.97 -11.78 -4.01
N MET A 10 8.32 -10.94 -4.99
CA MET A 10 8.17 -9.49 -4.87
C MET A 10 6.70 -9.07 -4.96
N SER A 11 6.25 -8.31 -3.97
CA SER A 11 4.88 -7.79 -3.83
C SER A 11 4.43 -6.87 -4.95
N MET A 12 5.37 -6.15 -5.57
CA MET A 12 5.06 -4.95 -6.33
C MET A 12 4.12 -4.06 -5.50
N SER A 13 3.08 -3.47 -6.07
CA SER A 13 2.25 -2.50 -5.35
C SER A 13 1.42 -3.05 -4.18
N VAL A 14 1.42 -4.37 -3.91
CA VAL A 14 0.89 -4.90 -2.63
C VAL A 14 1.63 -4.30 -1.42
N ALA A 15 2.90 -3.90 -1.55
CA ALA A 15 3.64 -3.19 -0.51
C ALA A 15 2.99 -1.86 -0.09
N LYS A 16 2.21 -1.22 -0.97
CA LYS A 16 1.49 0.02 -0.66
C LYS A 16 0.48 -0.20 0.46
N SER A 17 -0.32 -1.26 0.35
CA SER A 17 -1.31 -1.63 1.35
C SER A 17 -0.66 -2.00 2.68
N VAL A 18 0.53 -2.63 2.66
CA VAL A 18 1.32 -2.89 3.87
C VAL A 18 1.79 -1.56 4.49
N THR A 19 2.33 -0.63 3.70
CA THR A 19 2.76 0.69 4.18
C THR A 19 1.60 1.49 4.77
N ALA A 20 0.44 1.52 4.10
CA ALA A 20 -0.77 2.16 4.60
C ALA A 20 -1.29 1.53 5.90
N THR A 21 -1.20 0.20 6.02
CA THR A 21 -1.52 -0.52 7.25
C THR A 21 -0.63 -0.08 8.41
N LEU A 22 0.67 0.17 8.16
CA LEU A 22 1.58 0.66 9.19
C LEU A 22 1.29 2.11 9.61
N ILE A 23 0.74 2.94 8.73
CA ILE A 23 0.21 4.25 9.14
C ILE A 23 -0.98 4.06 10.09
N GLY A 24 -1.88 3.12 9.79
CA GLY A 24 -2.97 2.76 10.70
C GLY A 24 -2.44 2.31 12.06
N ALA A 25 -1.43 1.44 12.08
CA ALA A 25 -0.78 1.01 13.32
C ALA A 25 -0.14 2.16 14.10
N ALA A 26 0.53 3.08 13.41
CA ALA A 26 1.11 4.27 14.03
C ALA A 26 0.04 5.21 14.62
N ILE A 27 -1.15 5.27 14.01
CA ILE A 27 -2.30 5.99 14.58
C ILE A 27 -2.82 5.26 15.84
N GLN A 28 -2.97 3.93 15.78
CA GLN A 28 -3.39 3.12 16.93
C GLN A 28 -2.43 3.25 18.12
N ASP A 29 -1.13 3.39 17.85
CA ASP A 29 -0.09 3.60 18.86
C ASP A 29 0.00 5.05 19.36
N GLY A 30 -0.72 5.99 18.75
CA GLY A 30 -0.66 7.43 19.06
C GLY A 30 0.58 8.15 18.52
N ALA A 31 1.40 7.48 17.69
CA ALA A 31 2.57 8.07 17.03
C ALA A 31 2.16 9.06 15.92
N ILE A 32 1.02 8.79 15.26
CA ILE A 32 0.31 9.77 14.41
C ILE A 32 -0.99 10.12 15.14
N LYS A 33 -1.18 11.38 15.50
CA LYS A 33 -2.30 11.79 16.37
C LYS A 33 -3.65 11.68 15.67
N ASN A 34 -3.72 12.10 14.42
CA ASN A 34 -4.94 12.07 13.63
C ASN A 34 -4.65 11.80 12.15
N ILE A 35 -5.53 11.06 11.50
CA ILE A 35 -5.46 10.84 10.04
C ILE A 35 -5.67 12.13 9.24
N ASP A 36 -6.29 13.16 9.83
CA ASP A 36 -6.47 14.47 9.22
C ASP A 36 -5.34 15.46 9.56
N ASP A 37 -4.29 15.01 10.27
CA ASP A 37 -3.08 15.82 10.45
C ASP A 37 -2.40 16.05 9.10
N GLN A 38 -1.80 17.23 8.95
CA GLN A 38 -0.96 17.52 7.79
C GLN A 38 0.35 16.74 7.86
N ILE A 39 0.78 16.15 6.74
CA ILE A 39 1.98 15.31 6.71
C ILE A 39 3.26 16.12 7.03
N VAL A 40 3.25 17.43 6.74
CA VAL A 40 4.37 18.34 7.03
C VAL A 40 4.63 18.54 8.53
N ASN A 41 3.67 18.17 9.39
CA ASN A 41 3.86 18.15 10.84
C ASN A 41 4.85 17.05 11.27
N TYR A 42 4.93 15.97 10.49
CA TYR A 42 5.81 14.83 10.73
C TYR A 42 7.03 14.84 9.79
N LEU A 43 6.88 15.43 8.61
CA LEU A 43 7.90 15.50 7.57
C LEU A 43 8.22 16.96 7.21
N PRO A 44 8.99 17.70 8.02
CA PRO A 44 9.31 19.11 7.78
C PRO A 44 9.96 19.38 6.42
N ARG A 45 10.60 18.37 5.81
CA ARG A 45 11.20 18.46 4.47
C ARG A 45 10.21 18.83 3.36
N PHE A 46 8.92 18.64 3.59
CA PHE A 46 7.86 18.93 2.64
C PHE A 46 7.18 20.30 2.85
N LYS A 47 7.60 21.08 3.86
CA LYS A 47 7.11 22.46 4.05
C LYS A 47 7.45 23.31 2.83
N ASN A 48 6.52 24.17 2.40
CA ASN A 48 6.63 25.00 1.21
C ASN A 48 6.76 24.22 -0.13
N THR A 49 6.39 22.94 -0.15
CA THR A 49 6.30 22.14 -1.39
C THR A 49 4.83 21.90 -1.76
N ALA A 50 4.57 21.15 -2.83
CA ALA A 50 3.21 20.73 -3.20
C ALA A 50 2.53 19.81 -2.15
N TYR A 51 3.28 19.32 -1.18
CA TYR A 51 2.75 18.55 -0.04
C TYR A 51 2.31 19.42 1.15
N ASP A 52 2.58 20.72 1.14
CA ASP A 52 2.07 21.62 2.17
C ASP A 52 0.53 21.63 2.13
N GLY A 53 -0.12 21.53 3.29
CA GLY A 53 -1.57 21.36 3.41
C GLY A 53 -2.12 19.96 3.08
N VAL A 54 -1.29 18.98 2.68
CA VAL A 54 -1.75 17.60 2.43
C VAL A 54 -1.87 16.84 3.76
N THR A 55 -3.03 16.24 3.99
CA THR A 55 -3.29 15.40 5.18
C THR A 55 -2.82 13.95 5.01
N VAL A 56 -2.64 13.22 6.12
CA VAL A 56 -2.35 11.78 6.07
C VAL A 56 -3.45 11.02 5.31
N ARG A 57 -4.72 11.36 5.52
CA ARG A 57 -5.86 10.79 4.80
C ARG A 57 -5.76 10.99 3.29
N GLN A 58 -5.47 12.22 2.86
CA GLN A 58 -5.33 12.53 1.43
C GLN A 58 -4.13 11.82 0.80
N LEU A 59 -3.03 11.66 1.54
CA LEU A 59 -1.89 10.86 1.09
C LEU A 59 -2.27 9.39 0.89
N LEU A 60 -2.96 8.77 1.86
CA LEU A 60 -3.40 7.38 1.78
C LEU A 60 -4.41 7.13 0.66
N GLN A 61 -5.23 8.12 0.36
CA GLN A 61 -6.22 8.08 -0.72
C GLN A 61 -5.65 8.42 -2.11
N MET A 62 -4.36 8.77 -2.20
CA MET A 62 -3.73 9.26 -3.43
C MET A 62 -4.41 10.49 -4.04
N ARG A 63 -4.65 11.47 -3.16
CA ARG A 63 -5.35 12.72 -3.46
C ARG A 63 -4.56 13.93 -2.97
N SER A 64 -3.23 13.89 -2.95
CA SER A 64 -2.43 15.06 -2.53
C SER A 64 -2.57 16.27 -3.45
N GLY A 65 -2.91 16.03 -4.73
CA GLY A 65 -2.87 17.07 -5.76
C GLY A 65 -1.46 17.37 -6.28
N VAL A 66 -0.44 16.60 -5.88
CA VAL A 66 0.92 16.67 -6.44
C VAL A 66 0.93 16.11 -7.87
N ALA A 67 1.63 16.79 -8.78
CA ALA A 67 1.79 16.32 -10.16
C ALA A 67 2.57 15.00 -10.18
N TRP A 68 2.04 14.00 -10.88
CA TRP A 68 2.71 12.71 -11.00
C TRP A 68 2.29 11.96 -12.27
N ASN A 69 3.27 11.49 -13.05
CA ASN A 69 3.10 10.59 -14.19
C ASN A 69 3.57 9.16 -13.82
N GLU A 70 2.61 8.22 -13.65
CA GLU A 70 2.86 6.81 -13.31
C GLU A 70 3.17 5.92 -14.53
N THR A 71 3.22 6.46 -15.75
CA THR A 71 3.29 5.63 -16.97
C THR A 71 4.57 4.79 -17.04
N TYR A 72 4.49 3.50 -16.69
CA TYR A 72 5.64 2.58 -16.60
C TYR A 72 6.47 2.43 -17.87
N THR A 73 5.86 2.65 -19.04
CA THR A 73 6.50 2.49 -20.35
C THR A 73 7.03 3.79 -20.92
N ASP A 74 6.77 4.92 -20.27
CA ASP A 74 7.22 6.24 -20.70
C ASP A 74 8.55 6.60 -20.02
N PRO A 75 9.66 6.75 -20.77
CA PRO A 75 10.94 7.13 -20.22
C PRO A 75 10.98 8.57 -19.66
N ALA A 76 10.00 9.42 -19.97
CA ALA A 76 9.89 10.77 -19.42
C ALA A 76 8.99 10.84 -18.16
N SER A 77 8.42 9.71 -17.73
CA SER A 77 7.53 9.68 -16.57
C SER A 77 8.24 9.96 -15.24
N ASP A 78 7.49 10.45 -14.26
CA ASP A 78 7.99 10.60 -12.89
C ASP A 78 8.30 9.23 -12.27
N ARG A 79 7.58 8.18 -12.68
CA ARG A 79 7.93 6.81 -12.33
C ARG A 79 9.32 6.43 -12.82
N ARG A 80 9.72 6.83 -14.04
CA ARG A 80 11.09 6.62 -14.55
C ARG A 80 12.12 7.45 -13.78
N ARG A 81 11.82 8.73 -13.50
CA ARG A 81 12.68 9.61 -12.67
C ARG A 81 12.90 9.04 -11.27
N MET A 82 11.88 8.45 -10.66
CA MET A 82 11.99 7.76 -9.37
C MET A 82 12.91 6.53 -9.46
N LEU A 83 12.85 5.77 -10.56
CA LEU A 83 13.79 4.66 -10.78
C LEU A 83 15.23 5.18 -10.94
N ASP A 84 15.45 6.30 -11.64
CA ASP A 84 16.79 6.90 -11.74
C ASP A 84 17.30 7.37 -10.37
N ALA A 85 16.44 7.96 -9.52
CA ALA A 85 16.78 8.31 -8.15
C ALA A 85 17.19 7.08 -7.32
N GLN A 86 16.50 5.94 -7.48
CA GLN A 86 16.86 4.67 -6.86
C GLN A 86 18.21 4.14 -7.35
N ILE A 87 18.47 4.19 -8.66
CA ILE A 87 19.73 3.72 -9.25
C ILE A 87 20.93 4.53 -8.74
N ASN A 88 20.73 5.80 -8.40
CA ASN A 88 21.77 6.65 -7.83
C ASN A 88 22.18 6.23 -6.40
N GLN A 89 21.41 5.36 -5.73
CA GLN A 89 21.72 4.80 -4.41
C GLN A 89 22.04 5.87 -3.36
N GLN A 90 21.32 6.99 -3.37
CA GLN A 90 21.46 8.07 -2.40
C GLN A 90 20.26 8.09 -1.44
N PRO A 91 20.48 8.05 -0.11
CA PRO A 91 19.41 8.13 0.87
C PRO A 91 18.56 9.39 0.67
N GLY A 92 17.23 9.25 0.67
CA GLY A 92 16.31 10.37 0.56
C GLY A 92 16.14 10.96 -0.84
N ALA A 93 16.85 10.46 -1.86
CA ALA A 93 16.76 11.01 -3.23
C ALA A 93 15.34 10.91 -3.82
N ILE A 94 14.58 9.87 -3.48
CA ILE A 94 13.18 9.76 -3.90
C ILE A 94 12.33 10.85 -3.23
N LEU A 95 12.57 11.11 -1.94
CA LEU A 95 11.83 12.14 -1.22
C LEU A 95 12.18 13.55 -1.71
N ASP A 96 13.42 13.79 -2.14
CA ASP A 96 13.81 15.04 -2.80
C ASP A 96 13.14 15.19 -4.17
N LEU A 97 13.06 14.11 -4.95
CA LEU A 97 12.26 14.10 -6.17
C LEU A 97 10.81 14.47 -5.86
N MET A 98 10.17 13.81 -4.88
CA MET A 98 8.77 14.09 -4.53
C MET A 98 8.58 15.54 -4.05
N ALA A 99 9.53 16.08 -3.28
CA ALA A 99 9.48 17.47 -2.81
C ALA A 99 9.61 18.49 -3.96
N SER A 100 10.30 18.12 -5.05
CA SER A 100 10.49 18.97 -6.23
C SER A 100 9.28 19.05 -7.16
N LEU A 101 8.31 18.13 -7.03
CA LEU A 101 7.16 18.06 -7.94
C LEU A 101 6.19 19.22 -7.68
N PRO A 102 5.64 19.85 -8.74
CA PRO A 102 4.72 20.96 -8.58
C PRO A 102 3.33 20.49 -8.13
N ARG A 103 2.54 21.41 -7.57
CA ARG A 103 1.12 21.19 -7.33
C ARG A 103 0.36 21.22 -8.65
N ALA A 104 -0.39 20.16 -8.95
CA ALA A 104 -1.27 20.07 -10.10
C ALA A 104 -2.73 20.39 -9.75
N ALA A 105 -3.12 20.18 -8.49
CA ALA A 105 -4.48 20.44 -8.00
C ALA A 105 -4.49 20.69 -6.48
N GLU A 106 -5.63 21.17 -5.97
CA GLU A 106 -5.83 21.33 -4.53
C GLU A 106 -5.86 19.96 -3.82
N PRO A 107 -5.30 19.82 -2.61
CA PRO A 107 -5.38 18.58 -1.84
C PRO A 107 -6.81 18.09 -1.68
N GLY A 108 -7.03 16.81 -1.95
CA GLY A 108 -8.34 16.16 -1.95
C GLY A 108 -9.15 16.35 -3.25
N SER A 109 -8.83 17.30 -4.12
CA SER A 109 -9.72 17.62 -5.25
C SER A 109 -9.66 16.65 -6.43
N VAL A 110 -8.57 15.88 -6.56
CA VAL A 110 -8.35 14.90 -7.64
C VAL A 110 -7.76 13.62 -7.08
N TRP A 111 -8.02 12.49 -7.75
CA TRP A 111 -7.32 11.23 -7.50
C TRP A 111 -6.25 11.03 -8.59
N ASN A 112 -5.04 10.68 -8.17
CA ASN A 112 -3.94 10.35 -9.07
C ASN A 112 -3.05 9.28 -8.46
N TYR A 113 -3.09 8.06 -9.00
CA TYR A 113 -2.32 6.96 -8.46
C TYR A 113 -0.80 7.24 -8.53
N SER A 114 -0.12 7.18 -7.38
CA SER A 114 1.30 7.51 -7.29
C SER A 114 2.11 6.52 -6.44
N THR A 115 3.06 5.84 -7.09
CA THR A 115 4.09 5.06 -6.40
C THR A 115 4.99 5.94 -5.54
N GLY A 116 5.23 7.19 -5.96
CA GLY A 116 6.02 8.16 -5.21
C GLY A 116 5.38 8.55 -3.87
N GLU A 117 4.05 8.76 -3.84
CA GLU A 117 3.32 9.04 -2.60
C GLU A 117 3.44 7.92 -1.56
N THR A 118 3.63 6.68 -2.00
CA THR A 118 3.87 5.59 -1.04
C THR A 118 5.26 5.67 -0.41
N GLN A 119 6.26 6.23 -1.09
CA GLN A 119 7.55 6.51 -0.45
C GLN A 119 7.41 7.58 0.64
N VAL A 120 6.59 8.61 0.39
CA VAL A 120 6.24 9.62 1.40
C VAL A 120 5.51 8.99 2.58
N ALA A 121 4.60 8.05 2.31
CA ALA A 121 3.91 7.27 3.36
C ALA A 121 4.87 6.42 4.20
N GLY A 122 5.86 5.77 3.58
CA GLY A 122 6.91 5.05 4.31
C GLY A 122 7.75 5.98 5.18
N ALA A 123 8.11 7.16 4.67
CA ALA A 123 8.84 8.17 5.43
C ALA A 123 8.02 8.68 6.62
N LEU A 124 6.70 8.83 6.45
CA LEU A 124 5.79 9.20 7.52
C LEU A 124 5.78 8.15 8.65
N VAL A 125 5.74 6.85 8.31
CA VAL A 125 5.83 5.77 9.30
C VAL A 125 7.15 5.85 10.07
N GLN A 126 8.27 5.99 9.37
CA GLN A 126 9.58 6.08 10.01
C GLN A 126 9.70 7.33 10.91
N ALA A 127 9.25 8.49 10.43
CA ALA A 127 9.33 9.74 11.18
C ALA A 127 8.44 9.73 12.43
N ALA A 128 7.22 9.18 12.33
CA ALA A 128 6.29 9.14 13.46
C ALA A 128 6.72 8.12 14.54
N THR A 129 7.25 6.97 14.12
CA THR A 129 7.57 5.87 15.04
C THR A 129 9.02 5.87 15.51
N GLY A 130 9.91 6.56 14.79
CA GLY A 130 11.35 6.54 15.02
C GLY A 130 12.03 5.23 14.60
N LYS A 131 11.34 4.35 13.85
CA LYS A 131 11.80 3.00 13.50
C LYS A 131 11.86 2.79 11.99
N PRO A 132 12.81 1.99 11.46
CA PRO A 132 12.76 1.50 10.09
C PRO A 132 11.41 0.83 9.80
N VAL A 133 10.91 0.96 8.57
CA VAL A 133 9.56 0.50 8.22
C VAL A 133 9.45 -1.03 8.37
N ALA A 134 10.50 -1.76 8.00
CA ALA A 134 10.57 -3.21 8.15
C ALA A 134 10.60 -3.65 9.62
N GLU A 135 11.30 -2.90 10.49
CA GLU A 135 11.33 -3.17 11.93
C GLU A 135 9.96 -2.94 12.57
N TYR A 136 9.30 -1.83 12.21
CA TYR A 136 7.96 -1.53 12.70
C TYR A 136 6.93 -2.57 12.19
N LEU A 137 7.03 -2.99 10.93
CA LEU A 137 6.23 -4.11 10.41
C LEU A 137 6.44 -5.39 11.22
N SER A 138 7.69 -5.72 11.53
CA SER A 138 8.03 -6.91 12.30
C SER A 138 7.41 -6.88 13.69
N GLU A 139 7.61 -5.78 14.41
CA GLU A 139 7.13 -5.59 15.77
C GLU A 139 5.60 -5.61 15.88
N LYS A 140 4.90 -4.96 14.95
CA LYS A 140 3.45 -4.80 15.02
C LYS A 140 2.71 -6.01 14.48
N ILE A 141 3.22 -6.62 13.42
CA ILE A 141 2.48 -7.61 12.64
C ILE A 141 3.31 -8.87 12.40
N TRP A 142 4.47 -8.79 11.72
CA TRP A 142 5.16 -9.97 11.16
C TRP A 142 5.54 -11.01 12.22
N ALA A 143 6.19 -10.58 13.30
CA ALA A 143 6.66 -11.49 14.35
C ALA A 143 5.52 -12.05 15.22
N LYS A 144 4.32 -11.46 15.15
CA LYS A 144 3.19 -11.79 16.03
C LYS A 144 2.05 -12.53 15.31
N LEU A 145 2.01 -12.46 13.98
CA LEU A 145 0.96 -13.05 13.13
C LEU A 145 1.25 -14.50 12.71
N GLY A 146 2.30 -15.11 13.27
CA GLY A 146 2.66 -16.50 12.98
C GLY A 146 3.18 -16.72 11.57
N MET A 147 3.90 -15.73 11.01
CA MET A 147 4.56 -15.84 9.70
C MET A 147 5.52 -17.04 9.68
N GLN A 148 5.65 -17.67 8.52
CA GLN A 148 6.47 -18.88 8.34
C GLN A 148 7.91 -18.59 7.95
N ALA A 149 8.16 -17.42 7.36
CA ALA A 149 9.51 -16.99 7.02
C ALA A 149 9.66 -15.49 7.25
N ASP A 150 10.91 -15.06 7.42
CA ASP A 150 11.23 -13.64 7.34
C ASP A 150 10.88 -13.11 5.95
N ALA A 151 10.39 -11.88 5.87
CA ALA A 151 10.35 -11.12 4.64
C ALA A 151 11.65 -10.35 4.43
N SER A 152 11.85 -9.85 3.21
CA SER A 152 12.82 -8.79 2.93
C SER A 152 12.10 -7.57 2.38
N TRP A 153 12.62 -6.39 2.68
CA TRP A 153 12.14 -5.14 2.10
C TRP A 153 13.31 -4.41 1.45
N TRP A 154 13.22 -4.21 0.14
CA TRP A 154 14.24 -3.52 -0.63
C TRP A 154 14.37 -2.06 -0.19
N LEU A 155 15.59 -1.62 0.13
CA LEU A 155 15.94 -0.23 0.44
C LEU A 155 16.21 0.59 -0.83
N GLU A 156 15.89 1.89 -0.80
CA GLU A 156 16.25 2.81 -1.89
C GLU A 156 17.77 2.94 -2.09
N SER A 157 18.52 2.79 -1.01
CA SER A 157 19.98 2.88 -0.95
C SER A 157 20.52 2.23 0.33
N PRO A 158 21.83 2.00 0.46
CA PRO A 158 22.45 1.74 1.77
C PRO A 158 22.10 2.87 2.75
N GLY A 159 21.56 2.52 3.91
CA GLY A 159 21.10 3.49 4.92
C GLY A 159 19.87 4.32 4.52
N GLY A 160 19.22 3.99 3.40
CA GLY A 160 18.01 4.65 2.92
C GLY A 160 16.73 4.00 3.43
N LEU A 161 15.60 4.58 3.03
CA LEU A 161 14.27 4.09 3.39
C LEU A 161 13.88 2.85 2.55
N GLU A 162 13.08 1.95 3.13
CA GLU A 162 12.40 0.89 2.39
C GLU A 162 11.57 1.46 1.22
N ILE A 163 11.56 0.79 0.06
CA ILE A 163 10.72 1.16 -1.08
C ILE A 163 9.26 0.83 -0.74
N GLY A 164 8.55 1.80 -0.16
CA GLY A 164 7.18 1.63 0.33
C GLY A 164 6.20 1.15 -0.75
N GLY A 165 6.47 1.52 -2.00
CA GLY A 165 5.60 1.22 -3.14
C GLY A 165 5.75 -0.15 -3.80
N SER A 166 6.83 -0.91 -3.54
CA SER A 166 7.07 -2.19 -4.22
C SER A 166 8.05 -3.18 -3.57
N GLY A 167 8.82 -2.77 -2.56
CA GLY A 167 10.06 -3.46 -2.17
C GLY A 167 9.89 -4.72 -1.32
N LEU A 168 8.68 -5.02 -0.84
CA LEU A 168 8.46 -6.16 0.07
C LEU A 168 8.48 -7.48 -0.70
N SER A 169 9.21 -8.48 -0.20
CA SER A 169 9.20 -9.85 -0.71
C SER A 169 8.93 -10.84 0.41
N ALA A 170 7.93 -11.71 0.22
CA ALA A 170 7.50 -12.70 1.20
C ALA A 170 7.04 -13.99 0.52
N THR A 171 6.83 -15.05 1.32
CA THR A 171 6.25 -16.29 0.80
C THR A 171 4.76 -16.10 0.48
N MET A 172 4.21 -16.92 -0.42
CA MET A 172 2.79 -16.89 -0.74
C MET A 172 1.90 -17.04 0.50
N ARG A 173 2.29 -17.91 1.44
CA ARG A 173 1.52 -18.15 2.66
C ARG A 173 1.57 -16.96 3.62
N ASP A 174 2.68 -16.23 3.66
CA ASP A 174 2.81 -15.05 4.52
C ASP A 174 2.07 -13.84 3.95
N TYR A 175 1.98 -13.70 2.63
CA TYR A 175 0.98 -12.80 2.02
C TYR A 175 -0.46 -13.21 2.38
N GLY A 176 -0.73 -14.53 2.46
CA GLY A 176 -2.03 -15.05 2.88
C GLY A 176 -2.35 -14.72 4.33
N ARG A 177 -1.36 -14.81 5.23
CA ARG A 177 -1.50 -14.38 6.63
C ARG A 177 -1.74 -12.89 6.75
N PHE A 178 -1.03 -12.07 5.97
CA PHE A 178 -1.34 -10.64 5.90
C PHE A 178 -2.79 -10.40 5.45
N GLY A 179 -3.27 -11.13 4.43
CA GLY A 179 -4.68 -11.10 4.04
C GLY A 179 -5.65 -11.52 5.15
N LEU A 180 -5.30 -12.54 5.95
CA LEU A 180 -6.11 -12.95 7.12
C LEU A 180 -6.11 -11.88 8.22
N PHE A 181 -5.01 -11.19 8.43
CA PHE A 181 -4.96 -10.05 9.34
C PHE A 181 -5.90 -8.93 8.88
N LEU A 182 -5.96 -8.66 7.58
CA LEU A 182 -6.94 -7.72 7.02
C LEU A 182 -8.38 -8.27 7.17
N LEU A 183 -8.61 -9.55 6.90
CA LEU A 183 -9.94 -10.17 7.07
C LEU A 183 -10.45 -10.05 8.52
N HIS A 184 -9.56 -10.14 9.49
CA HIS A 184 -9.88 -10.09 10.92
C HIS A 184 -9.69 -8.69 11.55
N ASP A 185 -10.00 -7.64 10.80
CA ASP A 185 -10.07 -6.24 11.27
C ASP A 185 -8.77 -5.74 11.94
N GLY A 186 -7.62 -6.21 11.45
CA GLY A 186 -6.32 -5.76 11.94
C GLY A 186 -6.00 -6.17 13.38
N ILE A 187 -6.53 -7.31 13.83
CA ILE A 187 -6.29 -7.85 15.18
C ILE A 187 -5.20 -8.93 15.12
N VAL A 188 -4.26 -8.88 16.07
CA VAL A 188 -3.22 -9.89 16.28
C VAL A 188 -3.24 -10.32 17.74
N ASN A 189 -3.34 -11.62 18.01
CA ASN A 189 -3.37 -12.17 19.38
C ASN A 189 -4.40 -11.46 20.29
N GLN A 190 -5.61 -11.21 19.78
CA GLN A 190 -6.70 -10.49 20.46
C GLN A 190 -6.39 -9.01 20.77
N GLN A 191 -5.26 -8.48 20.30
CA GLN A 191 -4.89 -7.08 20.41
C GLN A 191 -5.11 -6.37 19.09
N ARG A 192 -5.76 -5.22 19.17
CA ARG A 192 -6.03 -4.37 18.02
C ARG A 192 -4.75 -3.66 17.59
N VAL A 193 -4.30 -3.92 16.36
CA VAL A 193 -3.16 -3.23 15.74
C VAL A 193 -3.63 -2.02 14.94
N LEU A 194 -4.83 -2.03 14.38
CA LEU A 194 -5.40 -0.93 13.60
C LEU A 194 -6.61 -0.30 14.29
N PRO A 195 -6.86 1.02 14.14
CA PRO A 195 -8.03 1.67 14.70
C PRO A 195 -9.32 0.93 14.32
N GLN A 196 -10.32 0.93 15.21
CA GLN A 196 -11.61 0.34 14.90
C GLN A 196 -12.22 1.02 13.66
N GLY A 197 -12.72 0.21 12.71
CA GLY A 197 -13.27 0.71 11.45
C GLY A 197 -12.21 1.16 10.44
N TRP A 198 -10.92 0.94 10.71
CA TRP A 198 -9.85 1.28 9.78
C TRP A 198 -10.03 0.57 8.44
N LEU A 199 -10.31 -0.72 8.44
CA LEU A 199 -10.43 -1.48 7.19
C LEU A 199 -11.69 -1.15 6.41
N ASP A 200 -12.81 -0.88 7.08
CA ASP A 200 -14.01 -0.37 6.41
C ASP A 200 -13.72 0.92 5.65
N ALA A 201 -12.98 1.85 6.26
CA ALA A 201 -12.55 3.08 5.59
C ALA A 201 -11.50 2.83 4.51
N ALA A 202 -10.52 1.95 4.80
CA ALA A 202 -9.42 1.63 3.90
C ALA A 202 -9.88 0.93 2.62
N SER A 203 -10.96 0.14 2.69
CA SER A 203 -11.54 -0.60 1.58
C SER A 203 -12.79 0.05 1.01
N SER A 204 -13.07 1.32 1.33
CA SER A 204 -14.24 2.04 0.81
C SER A 204 -13.90 2.90 -0.40
N ALA A 205 -14.78 2.85 -1.40
CA ALA A 205 -14.73 3.74 -2.55
C ALA A 205 -14.95 5.20 -2.14
N GLN A 206 -14.25 6.11 -2.80
CA GLN A 206 -14.34 7.54 -2.52
C GLN A 206 -15.24 8.25 -3.53
N ARG A 207 -15.85 9.36 -3.11
CA ARG A 207 -16.53 10.29 -4.02
C ARG A 207 -15.73 11.57 -4.12
N ILE A 208 -15.25 11.88 -5.32
CA ILE A 208 -14.45 13.06 -5.60
C ILE A 208 -15.15 13.84 -6.71
N ASN A 209 -15.63 15.04 -6.39
CA ASN A 209 -16.39 15.89 -7.32
C ASN A 209 -17.52 15.13 -8.03
N GLY A 210 -18.28 14.34 -7.25
CA GLY A 210 -19.39 13.53 -7.74
C GLY A 210 -19.00 12.22 -8.45
N LYS A 211 -17.72 12.01 -8.78
CA LYS A 211 -17.22 10.78 -9.42
C LYS A 211 -16.83 9.74 -8.37
N LYS A 212 -17.20 8.49 -8.61
CA LYS A 212 -16.77 7.36 -7.79
C LYS A 212 -15.34 6.98 -8.18
N VAL A 213 -14.48 6.79 -7.19
CA VAL A 213 -13.13 6.26 -7.34
C VAL A 213 -13.02 5.01 -6.48
N GLU A 214 -12.73 3.87 -7.10
CA GLU A 214 -12.55 2.58 -6.43
C GLU A 214 -11.14 2.50 -5.82
N TYR A 215 -10.88 3.35 -4.82
CA TYR A 215 -9.60 3.38 -4.11
C TYR A 215 -9.78 3.97 -2.72
N GLY A 216 -9.37 3.27 -1.68
CA GLY A 216 -9.43 3.75 -0.29
C GLY A 216 -8.03 4.09 0.25
N TYR A 217 -7.62 3.47 1.36
CA TYR A 217 -6.28 3.66 1.94
C TYR A 217 -5.30 2.65 1.36
N MET A 218 -4.96 2.87 0.09
CA MET A 218 -4.11 1.96 -0.69
C MET A 218 -4.64 0.53 -0.83
N LEU A 219 -5.97 0.36 -0.76
CA LEU A 219 -6.70 -0.85 -1.11
C LEU A 219 -7.71 -0.51 -2.21
N TRP A 220 -7.96 -1.49 -3.07
CA TRP A 220 -8.91 -1.41 -4.17
C TRP A 220 -10.22 -2.08 -3.72
N PRO A 221 -11.33 -1.34 -3.53
CA PRO A 221 -12.65 -1.93 -3.35
C PRO A 221 -13.09 -2.64 -4.64
N LEU A 222 -13.69 -3.83 -4.52
CA LEU A 222 -14.17 -4.61 -5.66
C LEU A 222 -15.71 -4.76 -5.67
N HIS A 223 -16.25 -5.68 -4.88
CA HIS A 223 -17.68 -5.99 -4.85
C HIS A 223 -18.14 -6.35 -3.44
N GLY A 224 -19.36 -5.94 -3.07
CA GLY A 224 -19.80 -6.10 -1.67
C GLY A 224 -18.81 -5.42 -0.73
N ARG A 225 -18.36 -6.14 0.30
CA ARG A 225 -17.26 -5.70 1.19
C ARG A 225 -15.88 -6.20 0.78
N SER A 226 -15.73 -6.83 -0.39
CA SER A 226 -14.44 -7.34 -0.84
C SER A 226 -13.51 -6.24 -1.38
N TYR A 227 -12.22 -6.48 -1.25
CA TYR A 227 -11.16 -5.57 -1.67
C TYR A 227 -9.86 -6.32 -1.96
N ALA A 228 -8.91 -5.63 -2.58
CA ALA A 228 -7.59 -6.18 -2.86
C ALA A 228 -6.46 -5.18 -2.60
N ALA A 229 -5.32 -5.71 -2.17
CA ALA A 229 -4.03 -5.12 -2.44
C ALA A 229 -3.54 -5.63 -3.79
N GLU A 230 -3.09 -4.74 -4.67
CA GLU A 230 -2.78 -5.08 -6.07
C GLU A 230 -1.39 -4.60 -6.47
N GLY A 231 -0.71 -5.42 -7.27
CA GLY A 231 0.61 -5.17 -7.81
C GLY A 231 0.70 -5.48 -9.30
N ILE A 232 1.47 -4.66 -10.02
CA ILE A 232 1.81 -4.91 -11.42
C ILE A 232 2.37 -6.32 -11.62
N PHE A 233 2.28 -6.82 -12.85
CA PHE A 233 2.64 -8.19 -13.21
C PHE A 233 1.77 -9.29 -12.59
N GLY A 234 0.65 -8.92 -11.95
CA GLY A 234 -0.40 -9.84 -11.49
C GLY A 234 -0.28 -10.28 -10.02
N GLN A 235 0.10 -9.38 -9.12
CA GLN A 235 0.16 -9.67 -7.68
C GLN A 235 -1.15 -9.24 -7.02
N TYR A 236 -1.77 -10.14 -6.26
CA TYR A 236 -3.01 -9.84 -5.55
C TYR A 236 -2.99 -10.46 -4.15
N VAL A 237 -3.43 -9.68 -3.17
CA VAL A 237 -3.97 -10.19 -1.89
C VAL A 237 -5.41 -9.70 -1.83
N PHE A 238 -6.33 -10.58 -2.21
CA PHE A 238 -7.77 -10.33 -2.23
C PHE A 238 -8.40 -10.84 -0.94
N VAL A 239 -9.32 -10.05 -0.39
CA VAL A 239 -10.04 -10.35 0.85
C VAL A 239 -11.53 -10.13 0.60
N ASP A 240 -12.33 -11.13 0.97
CA ASP A 240 -13.79 -11.05 0.97
C ASP A 240 -14.33 -11.37 2.37
N PRO A 241 -14.67 -10.33 3.16
CA PRO A 241 -15.25 -10.50 4.49
C PRO A 241 -16.59 -11.23 4.50
N ASP A 242 -17.40 -11.09 3.45
CA ASP A 242 -18.73 -11.72 3.36
C ASP A 242 -18.60 -13.24 3.20
N LYS A 243 -17.51 -13.69 2.58
CA LYS A 243 -17.18 -15.12 2.38
C LYS A 243 -16.16 -15.70 3.36
N GLN A 244 -15.57 -14.88 4.25
CA GLN A 244 -14.41 -15.26 5.06
C GLN A 244 -13.26 -15.84 4.20
N LEU A 245 -13.01 -15.20 3.06
CA LEU A 245 -12.11 -15.70 2.03
C LEU A 245 -10.91 -14.77 1.86
N VAL A 246 -9.72 -15.37 1.74
CA VAL A 246 -8.50 -14.72 1.30
C VAL A 246 -7.94 -15.47 0.11
N VAL A 247 -7.59 -14.75 -0.96
CA VAL A 247 -6.96 -15.30 -2.15
C VAL A 247 -5.65 -14.56 -2.41
N VAL A 248 -4.56 -15.31 -2.58
CA VAL A 248 -3.26 -14.76 -2.95
C VAL A 248 -2.90 -15.23 -4.33
N MET A 249 -2.54 -14.29 -5.20
CA MET A 249 -2.00 -14.57 -6.54
C MET A 249 -0.65 -13.90 -6.65
N LEU A 250 0.37 -14.68 -7.04
CA LEU A 250 1.71 -14.19 -7.32
C LEU A 250 2.07 -14.60 -8.74
N SER A 251 2.38 -13.61 -9.58
CA SER A 251 2.49 -13.79 -11.02
C SER A 251 3.73 -13.09 -11.59
N ALA A 252 4.08 -13.47 -12.82
CA ALA A 252 5.18 -12.86 -13.57
C ALA A 252 4.71 -12.52 -14.99
N GLN A 253 3.62 -11.76 -15.11
CA GLN A 253 3.12 -11.37 -16.43
C GLN A 253 4.18 -10.57 -17.20
N ALA A 254 4.20 -10.69 -18.52
CA ALA A 254 5.24 -10.09 -19.35
C ALA A 254 5.14 -8.54 -19.49
N LYS A 255 4.07 -7.93 -19.01
CA LYS A 255 3.85 -6.47 -19.02
C LYS A 255 3.30 -6.03 -17.66
N PRO A 256 3.59 -4.80 -17.22
CA PRO A 256 3.16 -4.34 -15.90
C PRO A 256 1.63 -4.25 -15.78
N LEU A 257 0.94 -3.90 -16.88
CA LEU A 257 -0.52 -3.76 -16.95
C LEU A 257 -1.07 -4.40 -18.25
N ASN A 258 -2.37 -4.72 -18.25
CA ASN A 258 -3.22 -4.97 -19.43
C ASN A 258 -2.77 -6.09 -20.39
N ARG A 259 -2.23 -7.22 -19.88
CA ARG A 259 -1.89 -8.39 -20.71
C ARG A 259 -2.42 -9.72 -20.20
N ALA A 260 -3.18 -9.73 -19.12
CA ALA A 260 -3.86 -10.94 -18.70
C ALA A 260 -4.95 -11.30 -19.74
N PRO A 261 -4.99 -12.55 -20.24
CA PRO A 261 -6.05 -12.99 -21.14
C PRO A 261 -7.43 -12.99 -20.47
N LEU A 262 -7.46 -12.92 -19.14
CA LEU A 262 -8.65 -12.84 -18.32
C LEU A 262 -8.45 -11.75 -17.27
N ASP A 263 -9.44 -10.88 -17.14
CA ASP A 263 -9.49 -9.81 -16.15
C ASP A 263 -9.49 -10.39 -14.72
N GLU A 264 -8.48 -10.05 -13.93
CA GLU A 264 -8.27 -10.65 -12.61
C GLU A 264 -9.37 -10.25 -11.62
N HIS A 265 -9.98 -9.07 -11.74
CA HIS A 265 -11.11 -8.68 -10.90
C HIS A 265 -12.33 -9.55 -11.17
N ARG A 266 -12.58 -9.89 -12.45
CA ARG A 266 -13.63 -10.85 -12.83
C ARG A 266 -13.32 -12.26 -12.34
N PHE A 267 -12.07 -12.69 -12.43
CA PHE A 267 -11.64 -13.98 -11.85
C PHE A 267 -11.94 -14.04 -10.36
N LEU A 268 -11.46 -13.05 -9.60
CA LEU A 268 -11.61 -13.01 -8.15
C LEU A 268 -13.08 -12.94 -7.73
N ARG A 269 -13.91 -12.18 -8.46
CA ARG A 269 -15.36 -12.16 -8.25
C ARG A 269 -16.01 -13.53 -8.50
N ALA A 270 -15.67 -14.19 -9.61
CA ALA A 270 -16.22 -15.51 -9.92
C ALA A 270 -15.78 -16.56 -8.90
N LEU A 271 -14.52 -16.51 -8.46
CA LEU A 271 -13.99 -17.38 -7.42
C LEU A 271 -14.68 -17.12 -6.07
N SER A 272 -14.86 -15.86 -5.68
CA SER A 272 -15.59 -15.51 -4.45
C SER A 272 -17.03 -16.03 -4.47
N ALA A 273 -17.74 -15.87 -5.60
CA ALA A 273 -19.12 -16.33 -5.76
C ALA A 273 -19.29 -17.86 -5.64
N TYR A 274 -18.22 -18.65 -5.83
CA TYR A 274 -18.24 -20.10 -5.63
C TYR A 274 -18.33 -20.49 -4.14
N PHE A 275 -17.83 -19.64 -3.23
CA PHE A 275 -17.88 -19.91 -1.80
C PHE A 275 -19.21 -19.42 -1.19
N PRO A 276 -19.79 -20.15 -0.21
CA PRO A 276 -21.03 -19.74 0.45
C PRO A 276 -20.82 -18.50 1.34
N ASP A 277 -21.89 -17.76 1.59
CA ASP A 277 -21.85 -16.65 2.56
C ASP A 277 -21.57 -17.17 3.98
N SER A 278 -20.80 -16.38 4.72
CA SER A 278 -20.40 -16.71 6.10
C SER A 278 -21.51 -16.50 7.13
N SER A 279 -22.67 -15.96 6.75
CA SER A 279 -23.85 -15.72 7.62
C SER A 279 -24.56 -16.99 8.12
N HIS A 280 -23.89 -18.15 8.06
CA HIS A 280 -24.38 -19.45 8.51
C HIS A 280 -23.45 -20.19 9.50
N LYS A 281 -22.57 -19.49 10.23
CA LYS A 281 -21.83 -20.09 11.36
C LYS A 281 -21.73 -19.17 12.56
#